data_AF-A0A1J5KWQ4-F1
#
_entry.id   AF-A0A1J5KWQ4-F1
#
_cell.length_a   1.000
_cell.length_b   1.000
_cell.length_c   1.000
_cell.angle_alpha   90.00
_cell.angle_beta   90.00
_cell.angle_gamma   90.00
#
_symmetry.space_group_name_H-M   'P 1'
#
loop_
_entity.id
_entity.type
_entity.pdbx_description
1 polymer ?
#
loop_
_entity_poly.entity_id
_entity_poly.type
_entity_poly.pdbx_seq_one_letter_code
_entity_poly.pdbx_strand_id
1 'polypeptide(L)'
;MSESNEHYTKMLGYRDDTTEVQCMVSNVVGLNFKEVNEVTDSEFLIGEWFMSVADKNHNVKIHGPYETMEQAMEYARKTLAVTSFRSTEWD
;
A
#
# COMPACT_ATOMS: atom_id res chain seq x y z
N MET A 1 15.11 9.43 -14.06
CA MET A 1 13.97 9.22 -13.15
C MET A 1 13.74 10.55 -12.42
N SER A 2 12.50 10.97 -12.20
CA SER A 2 12.24 12.20 -11.42
C SER A 2 12.56 11.95 -9.95
N GLU A 3 13.06 12.97 -9.25
CA GLU A 3 13.35 12.93 -7.80
C GLU A 3 12.12 12.47 -6.98
N SER A 4 10.91 12.77 -7.47
CA SER A 4 9.64 12.34 -6.88
C SER A 4 9.36 10.82 -6.91
N ASN A 5 10.20 10.04 -7.58
CA ASN A 5 10.14 8.59 -7.64
C ASN A 5 11.26 7.91 -6.84
N GLU A 6 12.19 8.70 -6.29
CA GLU A 6 13.22 8.19 -5.40
C GLU A 6 12.53 7.63 -4.15
N HIS A 7 12.95 6.44 -3.71
CA HIS A 7 12.38 5.74 -2.54
C HIS A 7 10.94 5.21 -2.69
N TYR A 8 10.53 4.81 -3.90
CA TYR A 8 9.28 4.05 -4.07
C TYR A 8 9.35 2.71 -3.32
N THR A 9 8.59 2.61 -2.24
CA THR A 9 8.48 1.41 -1.42
C THR A 9 7.16 0.72 -1.68
N LYS A 10 7.23 -0.59 -1.91
CA LYS A 10 6.06 -1.46 -2.03
C LYS A 10 6.27 -2.74 -1.25
N MET A 11 5.31 -3.07 -0.40
CA MET A 11 5.32 -4.30 0.39
C MET A 11 3.99 -5.02 0.30
N LEU A 12 4.04 -6.35 0.24
CA LEU A 12 2.88 -7.22 0.24
C LEU A 12 2.67 -7.81 1.63
N GLY A 13 1.45 -7.70 2.14
CA GLY A 13 1.04 -8.25 3.43
C GLY A 13 0.49 -9.66 3.30
N TYR A 14 0.89 -10.55 4.21
CA TYR A 14 0.48 -11.95 4.27
C TYR A 14 0.01 -12.32 5.68
N ARG A 15 -0.87 -13.31 5.76
CA ARG A 15 -1.22 -14.01 7.00
C ARG A 15 -0.43 -15.32 7.10
N ASP A 16 -0.29 -15.86 8.30
CA ASP A 16 0.44 -17.12 8.50
C ASP A 16 -0.29 -18.35 7.95
N ASP A 17 -1.61 -18.26 7.76
CA ASP A 17 -2.48 -19.35 7.31
C ASP A 17 -2.67 -19.42 5.79
N THR A 18 -2.07 -18.50 5.02
CA THR A 18 -2.17 -18.48 3.55
C THR A 18 -0.94 -17.85 2.89
N THR A 19 -0.64 -18.30 1.67
CA THR A 19 0.40 -17.69 0.82
C THR A 19 -0.17 -16.58 -0.07
N GLU A 20 -1.49 -16.37 -0.05
CA GLU A 20 -2.15 -15.32 -0.82
C GLU A 20 -1.84 -13.93 -0.24
N VAL A 21 -1.62 -12.98 -1.14
CA VAL A 21 -1.46 -11.56 -0.78
C VAL A 21 -2.78 -11.04 -0.23
N GLN A 22 -2.73 -10.45 0.96
CA GLN A 22 -3.90 -9.87 1.62
C GLN A 22 -4.04 -8.38 1.34
N CYS A 23 -2.91 -7.67 1.21
CA CYS A 23 -2.88 -6.25 0.89
C CYS A 23 -1.52 -5.83 0.31
N MET A 24 -1.48 -4.62 -0.23
CA MET A 24 -0.24 -3.90 -0.52
C MET A 24 -0.14 -2.67 0.36
N VAL A 25 1.01 -2.45 1.01
CA VAL A 25 1.36 -1.19 1.67
C VAL A 25 2.42 -0.48 0.84
N SER A 26 2.21 0.80 0.54
CA SER A 26 3.11 1.55 -0.33
C SER A 26 3.06 3.05 -0.02
N ASN A 27 4.13 3.77 -0.35
CA ASN A 27 4.13 5.23 -0.34
C ASN A 27 3.63 5.78 -1.68
N VAL A 28 3.09 7.00 -1.62
CA VAL A 28 2.70 7.78 -2.78
C VAL A 28 3.93 8.51 -3.32
N VAL A 29 4.21 8.27 -4.59
CA VAL A 29 5.32 8.83 -5.36
C VAL A 29 4.78 9.34 -6.70
N GLY A 30 5.61 10.04 -7.47
CA GLY A 30 5.19 10.56 -8.78
C GLY A 30 4.60 9.49 -9.72
N LEU A 31 5.06 8.24 -9.63
CA LEU A 31 4.58 7.12 -10.47
C LEU A 31 3.13 6.72 -10.19
N ASN A 32 2.71 6.69 -8.93
CA ASN A 32 1.39 6.17 -8.53
C ASN A 32 0.44 7.27 -8.04
N PHE A 33 0.90 8.52 -7.91
CA PHE A 33 0.13 9.65 -7.38
C PHE A 33 -1.23 9.81 -8.07
N LYS A 34 -1.25 9.79 -9.40
CA LYS A 34 -2.48 9.97 -10.18
C LYS A 34 -3.45 8.82 -9.95
N GLU A 35 -2.97 7.59 -10.03
CA GLU A 35 -3.80 6.39 -9.87
C GLU A 35 -4.40 6.31 -8.45
N VAL A 36 -3.58 6.59 -7.43
CA VAL A 36 -4.05 6.59 -6.03
C VAL A 36 -5.17 7.61 -5.86
N ASN A 37 -4.96 8.86 -6.31
CA ASN A 37 -5.96 9.93 -6.17
C ASN A 37 -7.21 9.75 -7.06
N GLU A 38 -7.16 8.95 -8.12
CA GLU A 38 -8.35 8.63 -8.93
C GLU A 38 -9.23 7.53 -8.31
N VAL A 39 -8.64 6.66 -7.48
CA VAL A 39 -9.32 5.48 -6.91
C VAL A 39 -9.85 5.74 -5.49
N THR A 40 -9.35 6.76 -4.80
CA THR A 40 -9.73 7.07 -3.42
C THR A 40 -10.60 8.33 -3.31
N ASP A 41 -11.41 8.39 -2.26
CA ASP A 41 -12.26 9.55 -1.93
C ASP A 41 -11.48 10.67 -1.18
N SER A 42 -10.21 10.40 -0.82
CA SER A 42 -9.33 11.32 -0.11
C SER A 42 -8.24 11.87 -1.04
N GLU A 43 -7.81 13.11 -0.82
CA GLU A 43 -6.60 13.60 -1.50
C GLU A 43 -5.34 13.07 -0.80
N PHE A 44 -4.43 12.49 -1.56
CA PHE A 44 -3.12 12.01 -1.12
C PHE A 44 -2.02 12.93 -1.61
N LEU A 45 -1.00 13.15 -0.77
CA LEU A 45 0.23 13.87 -1.09
C LEU A 45 1.40 12.91 -1.34
N ILE A 46 2.40 13.37 -2.10
CA ILE A 46 3.64 12.62 -2.28
C ILE A 46 4.34 12.45 -0.93
N GLY A 47 4.80 11.24 -0.63
CA GLY A 47 5.44 10.85 0.62
C GLY A 47 4.49 10.19 1.63
N GLU A 48 3.17 10.38 1.49
CA GLU A 48 2.19 9.70 2.33
C GLU A 48 2.10 8.21 2.01
N TRP A 49 1.57 7.43 2.94
CA TRP A 49 1.46 5.99 2.86
C TRP A 49 0.01 5.54 2.75
N PHE A 50 -0.19 4.41 2.09
CA PHE A 50 -1.50 3.79 1.94
C PHE A 50 -1.43 2.27 2.06
N MET A 51 -2.56 1.68 2.41
CA MET A 51 -2.83 0.25 2.24
C MET A 51 -3.86 0.08 1.12
N SER A 52 -3.64 -0.83 0.20
CA SER A 52 -4.63 -1.22 -0.81
C SER A 52 -4.99 -2.70 -0.71
N VAL A 53 -6.25 -3.01 -1.00
CA VAL A 53 -6.83 -4.36 -0.98
C VAL A 53 -7.59 -4.55 -2.28
N ALA A 54 -7.37 -5.67 -2.95
CA ALA A 54 -8.16 -6.07 -4.11
C ALA A 54 -9.20 -7.12 -3.69
N ASP A 55 -10.45 -6.93 -4.09
CA ASP A 55 -11.47 -7.97 -3.93
C ASP A 55 -11.36 -9.06 -5.02
N LYS A 56 -12.24 -10.07 -4.94
CA LYS A 56 -12.28 -11.19 -5.91
C LYS A 56 -12.60 -10.77 -7.34
N ASN A 57 -13.15 -9.57 -7.53
CA ASN A 57 -13.47 -8.99 -8.83
C ASN A 57 -12.41 -7.99 -9.30
N HIS A 58 -11.25 -7.94 -8.61
CA HIS A 58 -10.16 -6.99 -8.85
C HIS A 58 -10.52 -5.52 -8.61
N ASN A 59 -11.58 -5.24 -7.84
CA ASN A 59 -11.84 -3.88 -7.39
C ASN A 59 -10.84 -3.54 -6.29
N VAL A 60 -10.07 -2.48 -6.49
CA VAL A 60 -9.09 -1.99 -5.52
C VAL A 60 -9.75 -0.99 -4.59
N LYS A 61 -9.57 -1.20 -3.29
CA LYS A 61 -9.89 -0.22 -2.26
C LYS A 61 -8.60 0.28 -1.62
N ILE A 62 -8.48 1.59 -1.49
CA ILE A 62 -7.35 2.27 -0.85
C ILE A 62 -7.77 2.78 0.54
N HIS A 63 -6.86 2.63 1.50
CA HIS A 63 -6.99 3.10 2.87
C HIS A 63 -5.80 4.01 3.20
N GLY A 64 -6.08 5.17 3.80
CA GLY A 64 -5.13 6.25 4.08
C GLY A 64 -5.80 7.62 3.86
N PRO A 65 -5.02 8.70 3.77
CA PRO A 65 -3.55 8.74 3.88
C PRO A 65 -3.04 8.42 5.29
N TYR A 66 -1.83 7.88 5.34
CA TYR A 66 -1.06 7.66 6.56
C TYR A 66 0.25 8.42 6.48
N GLU A 67 0.73 8.95 7.61
CA GLU A 67 1.98 9.70 7.65
C GLU A 67 3.20 8.79 7.53
N THR A 68 3.09 7.55 8.03
CA THR A 68 4.21 6.60 8.06
C THR A 68 3.84 5.20 7.56
N MET A 69 4.87 4.47 7.15
CA MET A 69 4.78 3.05 6.78
C MET A 69 4.17 2.21 7.91
N GLU A 70 4.59 2.46 9.15
CA GLU A 70 4.16 1.70 10.33
C GLU A 70 2.67 1.87 10.59
N GLN A 71 2.11 3.07 10.40
CA GLN A 71 0.67 3.33 10.54
C GLN A 71 -0.13 2.52 9.51
N ALA A 72 0.30 2.52 8.24
CA ALA A 72 -0.34 1.74 7.19
C ALA A 72 -0.25 0.22 7.47
N MET A 73 0.91 -0.25 7.93
CA MET A 73 1.09 -1.65 8.33
C MET A 73 0.23 -2.01 9.54
N GLU A 74 0.18 -1.17 10.58
CA GLU A 74 -0.63 -1.42 11.77
C GLU A 74 -2.11 -1.52 11.41
N TYR A 75 -2.58 -0.68 10.49
CA TYR A 75 -3.93 -0.78 9.96
C TYR A 75 -4.18 -2.11 9.24
N ALA A 76 -3.24 -2.56 8.39
CA ALA A 76 -3.32 -3.86 7.74
C ALA A 76 -3.35 -5.04 8.74
N ARG A 77 -2.52 -4.98 9.79
CA ARG A 77 -2.55 -5.99 10.88
C ARG A 77 -3.91 -6.02 11.57
N LYS A 78 -4.46 -4.86 11.92
CA LYS A 78 -5.75 -4.74 12.62
C LYS A 78 -6.94 -5.18 11.78
N THR A 79 -6.94 -4.87 10.49
CA THR A 79 -8.11 -5.07 9.61
C THR A 79 -8.11 -6.40 8.89
N LEU A 80 -6.94 -6.92 8.50
CA LEU A 80 -6.81 -8.10 7.67
C LEU A 80 -6.06 -9.25 8.37
N ALA A 81 -5.70 -9.08 9.64
CA ALA A 81 -4.90 -10.02 10.42
C ALA A 81 -3.54 -10.34 9.76
N VAL A 82 -3.00 -9.43 8.94
CA VAL A 82 -1.66 -9.56 8.35
C VAL A 82 -0.62 -9.72 9.46
N THR A 83 0.28 -10.67 9.29
CA THR A 83 1.35 -10.99 10.26
C THR A 83 2.73 -10.65 9.72
N SER A 84 2.94 -10.71 8.41
CA SER A 84 4.22 -10.44 7.76
C SER A 84 4.08 -9.55 6.53
N PHE A 85 5.13 -8.78 6.25
CA PHE A 85 5.25 -7.93 5.06
C PHE A 85 6.53 -8.30 4.31
N ARG A 86 6.45 -8.36 2.99
CA ARG A 86 7.61 -8.62 2.12
C ARG A 86 7.73 -7.51 1.08
N SER A 87 8.91 -6.91 1.00
CA SER A 87 9.25 -5.97 -0.09
C SER A 87 9.18 -6.70 -1.43
N THR A 88 8.70 -6.01 -2.46
CA THR A 88 8.77 -6.50 -3.85
C THR A 88 9.88 -5.82 -4.64
N GLU A 89 10.84 -5.15 -3.97
CA GLU A 89 12.08 -4.74 -4.63
C GLU A 89 12.72 -5.99 -5.24
N TRP A 90 12.92 -5.95 -6.55
CA TRP A 90 13.46 -7.06 -7.32
C TRP A 90 14.92 -7.31 -6.92
N ASP A 91 15.28 -8.58 -6.70
CA ASP A 91 16.67 -9.08 -6.90
C ASP A 91 17.13 -8.80 -8.34
#